data_AF-A0A522XJB2-F1
#
_entry.id   AF-A0A522XJB2-F1
#
_cell.length_a   1.000
_cell.length_b   1.000
_cell.length_c   1.000
_cell.angle_alpha   90.00
_cell.angle_beta   90.00
_cell.angle_gamma   90.00
#
_symmetry.space_group_name_H-M   'P 1'
#
loop_
_entity.id
_entity.type
_entity.pdbx_description
1 polymer ?
#
loop_
_entity_poly.entity_id
_entity_poly.type
_entity_poly.pdbx_seq_one_letter_code
_entity_poly.pdbx_strand_id
1 'polypeptide(L)'
;MQRTLIWHRHNLRLCDRRDLQQLQTSHSQLIPLYCFDPRDFGKTAFGFPKTGAYRSQFLRESVANLRENLRQRGSDLIIRHGNPKQIIPELVKTLNIDQVCFEAEVTREEQQVEHALRHALQPLGTHIQTHWGASLYHPS
;
A
#
# COMPACT_ATOMS: atom_id res chain seq x y z
N MET A 1 2.16 -22.21 2.22
CA MET A 1 2.43 -21.22 1.15
C MET A 1 2.43 -19.86 1.81
N GLN A 2 3.53 -19.11 1.71
CA GLN A 2 3.64 -17.79 2.35
C GLN A 2 2.61 -16.82 1.75
N ARG A 3 1.94 -16.03 2.59
CA ARG A 3 0.96 -15.01 2.20
C ARG A 3 1.52 -13.62 2.42
N THR A 4 1.60 -12.86 1.34
CA THR A 4 2.17 -11.52 1.34
C THR A 4 1.11 -10.50 0.95
N LEU A 5 0.83 -9.57 1.87
CA LEU A 5 -0.04 -8.43 1.61
C LEU A 5 0.78 -7.31 0.94
N ILE A 6 0.40 -6.91 -0.27
CA ILE A 6 1.06 -5.82 -1.00
C ILE A 6 0.25 -4.55 -0.79
N TRP A 7 0.75 -3.63 0.01
CA TRP A 7 0.08 -2.35 0.24
C TRP A 7 0.55 -1.31 -0.78
N HIS A 8 -0.32 -1.00 -1.73
CA HIS A 8 -0.12 0.07 -2.70
C HIS A 8 -0.45 1.44 -2.08
N ARG A 9 0.42 2.41 -2.36
CA ARG A 9 0.25 3.83 -1.97
C ARG A 9 0.33 4.72 -3.20
N HIS A 10 1.44 5.42 -3.40
CA HIS A 10 1.70 6.27 -4.57
C HIS A 10 2.19 5.47 -5.79
N ASN A 11 2.52 4.19 -5.61
CA ASN A 11 2.96 3.28 -6.67
C ASN A 11 1.82 2.44 -7.27
N LEU A 12 0.84 3.12 -7.89
CA LEU A 12 -0.32 2.49 -8.53
C LEU A 12 0.00 1.86 -9.91
N ARG A 13 1.04 1.02 -9.96
CA ARG A 13 1.55 0.37 -11.17
C ARG A 13 2.00 -1.07 -10.89
N LEU A 14 2.01 -1.90 -11.92
CA LEU A 14 2.55 -3.27 -11.89
C LEU A 14 3.93 -3.38 -12.55
N CYS A 15 4.20 -2.53 -13.55
CA CYS A 15 5.49 -2.50 -14.25
C CYS A 15 6.56 -1.83 -13.39
N ASP A 16 7.81 -2.26 -13.56
CA ASP A 16 8.99 -1.75 -12.85
C ASP A 16 8.81 -1.76 -11.32
N ARG A 17 8.33 -2.91 -10.82
CA ARG A 17 8.09 -3.19 -9.41
C ARG A 17 8.97 -4.35 -8.97
N ARG A 18 10.20 -4.03 -8.55
CA ARG A 18 11.19 -5.03 -8.09
C ARG A 18 10.67 -5.88 -6.93
N ASP A 19 9.88 -5.28 -6.05
CA ASP A 19 9.18 -5.94 -4.96
C ASP A 19 8.25 -7.05 -5.46
N LEU A 20 7.44 -6.77 -6.49
CA LEU A 20 6.57 -7.78 -7.09
C LEU A 20 7.36 -8.88 -7.79
N GLN A 21 8.44 -8.54 -8.51
CA GLN A 21 9.30 -9.51 -9.19
C GLN A 21 10.00 -10.47 -8.22
N GLN A 22 10.51 -9.94 -7.11
CA GLN A 22 11.15 -10.74 -6.07
C GLN A 22 10.16 -11.73 -5.46
N LEU A 23 8.95 -11.27 -5.13
CA LEU A 23 7.92 -12.09 -4.49
C LEU A 23 7.30 -13.14 -5.42
N GLN A 24 7.24 -12.87 -6.73
CA GLN A 24 6.83 -13.87 -7.73
C GLN A 24 7.79 -15.06 -7.76
N THR A 25 9.09 -14.81 -7.65
CA THR A 25 10.12 -15.87 -7.62
C THR A 25 9.99 -16.74 -6.37
N SER A 26 9.47 -16.20 -5.27
CA SER A 26 9.34 -16.89 -3.97
C SER A 26 8.07 -17.77 -3.83
N HIS A 27 7.29 -17.98 -4.90
CA HIS A 27 6.01 -18.72 -4.87
C HIS A 27 5.04 -18.28 -3.75
N SER A 28 5.04 -16.99 -3.41
CA SER A 28 4.16 -16.41 -2.39
C SER A 28 2.77 -16.10 -2.96
N GLN A 29 1.73 -16.29 -2.15
CA GLN A 29 0.39 -15.82 -2.48
C GLN A 29 0.34 -14.30 -2.25
N LEU A 30 0.21 -13.54 -3.34
CA LEU A 30 0.18 -12.08 -3.29
C LEU A 30 -1.26 -11.57 -3.12
N ILE A 31 -1.47 -10.70 -2.14
CA ILE A 31 -2.77 -10.11 -1.82
C ILE A 31 -2.63 -8.58 -1.93
N PRO A 32 -2.96 -7.99 -3.09
CA PRO A 32 -2.89 -6.54 -3.30
C PRO A 32 -3.94 -5.79 -2.49
N LEU A 33 -3.54 -4.68 -1.87
CA LEU A 33 -4.38 -3.81 -1.05
C LEU A 33 -4.15 -2.34 -1.42
N TYR A 34 -5.24 -1.58 -1.51
CA TYR A 34 -5.22 -0.12 -1.48
C TYR A 34 -6.21 0.40 -0.43
N CYS A 35 -5.78 1.38 0.37
CA CYS A 35 -6.60 2.03 1.38
C CYS A 35 -6.81 3.50 1.02
N PHE A 36 -8.06 3.93 0.84
CA PHE A 36 -8.42 5.34 0.84
C PHE A 36 -8.38 5.85 2.28
N ASP A 37 -7.31 6.55 2.65
CA ASP A 37 -7.14 7.09 3.99
C ASP A 37 -7.91 8.41 4.15
N PRO A 38 -8.84 8.54 5.12
CA PRO A 38 -9.58 9.78 5.35
C PRO A 38 -8.68 11.00 5.59
N ARG A 39 -7.44 10.79 6.09
CA ARG A 39 -6.47 11.87 6.32
C ARG A 39 -6.04 12.57 5.05
N ASP A 40 -6.10 11.91 3.90
CA ASP A 40 -5.71 12.49 2.61
C ASP A 40 -6.82 13.38 2.02
N PHE A 41 -8.05 13.21 2.50
CA PHE A 41 -9.24 13.95 2.07
C PHE A 41 -9.74 14.95 3.14
N GLY A 42 -8.94 15.15 4.19
CA GLY A 42 -9.17 16.18 5.20
C GLY A 42 -8.86 17.60 4.69
N LYS A 43 -8.49 18.48 5.60
CA LYS A 43 -8.08 19.86 5.29
C LYS A 43 -6.59 20.05 5.52
N THR A 44 -5.97 20.95 4.75
CA THR A 44 -4.62 21.46 5.04
C THR A 44 -4.63 22.39 6.25
N ALA A 45 -3.45 22.82 6.72
CA ALA A 45 -3.33 23.75 7.84
C ALA A 45 -4.09 25.08 7.64
N PHE A 46 -4.28 25.49 6.38
CA PHE A 46 -5.02 26.71 6.02
C PHE A 46 -6.50 26.45 5.65
N GLY A 47 -7.01 25.24 5.88
CA GLY A 47 -8.41 24.90 5.68
C GLY A 47 -8.81 24.49 4.26
N PHE A 48 -7.88 24.47 3.31
CA PHE A 48 -8.15 23.99 1.95
C PHE A 48 -8.32 22.46 1.92
N PRO A 49 -9.10 21.89 0.98
CA PRO A 49 -9.14 20.45 0.78
C PRO A 49 -7.73 19.91 0.54
N LYS A 50 -7.31 18.94 1.37
CA LYS A 50 -5.97 18.36 1.24
C LYS A 50 -5.81 17.66 -0.09
N THR A 51 -6.85 16.97 -0.55
CA THR A 51 -6.99 16.47 -1.92
C THR A 51 -8.20 17.11 -2.58
N GLY A 52 -7.96 17.95 -3.59
CA GLY A 52 -9.01 18.59 -4.38
C GLY A 52 -9.74 17.62 -5.33
N ALA A 53 -10.81 18.09 -5.97
CA ALA A 53 -11.67 17.27 -6.83
C ALA A 53 -10.90 16.63 -8.00
N TYR A 54 -10.07 17.39 -8.72
CA TYR A 54 -9.30 16.89 -9.86
C TYR A 54 -8.36 15.73 -9.48
N ARG A 55 -7.60 15.90 -8.39
CA ARG A 55 -6.68 14.85 -7.93
C ARG A 55 -7.44 13.65 -7.34
N SER A 56 -8.57 13.88 -6.68
CA SER A 56 -9.42 12.80 -6.17
C SER A 56 -9.99 11.94 -7.31
N GLN A 57 -10.44 12.58 -8.40
CA GLN A 57 -10.88 11.90 -9.60
C GLN A 57 -9.76 11.06 -10.22
N PHE A 58 -8.60 11.68 -10.45
CA PHE A 58 -7.42 10.99 -11.01
C PHE A 58 -7.00 9.79 -10.17
N LEU A 59 -7.01 9.94 -8.83
CA LEU A 59 -6.67 8.86 -7.92
C LEU A 59 -7.65 7.69 -8.01
N ARG A 60 -8.95 7.98 -8.02
CA ARG A 60 -10.00 6.96 -8.17
C ARG A 60 -9.84 6.19 -9.47
N GLU A 61 -9.57 6.90 -10.57
CA GLU A 61 -9.35 6.31 -11.90
C GLU A 61 -8.07 5.46 -11.93
N SER A 62 -7.00 5.92 -11.27
CA SER A 62 -5.73 5.18 -11.15
C SER A 62 -5.90 3.88 -10.35
N VAL A 63 -6.62 3.91 -9.24
CA VAL A 63 -6.93 2.71 -8.43
C VAL A 63 -7.82 1.74 -9.20
N ALA A 64 -8.81 2.24 -9.95
CA ALA A 64 -9.66 1.41 -10.80
C ALA A 64 -8.83 0.74 -11.91
N ASN A 65 -7.93 1.47 -12.57
CA ASN A 65 -7.04 0.92 -13.58
C ASN A 65 -6.09 -0.14 -13.00
N LEU A 66 -5.50 0.09 -11.83
CA LEU A 66 -4.67 -0.90 -11.14
C LEU A 66 -5.44 -2.19 -10.87
N ARG A 67 -6.68 -2.08 -10.37
CA ARG A 67 -7.54 -3.24 -10.11
C ARG A 67 -7.83 -4.04 -11.38
N GLU A 68 -8.15 -3.36 -12.47
CA GLU A 68 -8.41 -3.99 -13.76
C GLU A 68 -7.16 -4.72 -14.28
N ASN A 69 -5.99 -4.08 -14.23
CA ASN A 69 -4.72 -4.68 -14.63
C ASN A 69 -4.37 -5.93 -13.79
N LEU A 70 -4.73 -5.97 -12.50
CA LEU A 70 -4.56 -7.13 -11.64
C LEU A 70 -5.52 -8.27 -12.00
N ARG A 71 -6.79 -7.96 -12.31
CA ARG A 71 -7.80 -8.93 -12.73
C ARG A 71 -7.46 -9.62 -14.04
N GLN A 72 -6.94 -8.87 -15.00
CA GLN A 72 -6.44 -9.42 -16.27
C GLN A 72 -5.30 -10.44 -16.08
N ARG A 73 -4.65 -10.45 -14.91
CA ARG A 73 -3.57 -11.37 -14.55
C ARG A 73 -4.01 -12.43 -13.53
N GLY A 74 -5.31 -12.59 -13.29
CA GLY A 74 -5.86 -13.59 -12.37
C GLY A 74 -5.77 -13.23 -10.89
N SER A 75 -5.55 -11.95 -10.56
CA SER A 75 -5.56 -11.42 -9.18
C SER A 75 -6.75 -10.46 -8.97
N ASP A 76 -6.82 -9.78 -7.84
CA ASP A 76 -7.73 -8.65 -7.62
C ASP A 76 -7.09 -7.65 -6.63
N LEU A 77 -7.65 -6.44 -6.54
CA LEU A 77 -7.25 -5.42 -5.57
C LEU A 77 -8.27 -5.34 -4.44
N ILE A 78 -7.84 -5.61 -3.20
CA ILE A 78 -8.62 -5.29 -2.01
C ILE A 78 -8.64 -3.77 -1.87
N ILE A 79 -9.83 -3.19 -1.89
CA ILE A 79 -10.02 -1.75 -1.64
C ILE A 79 -10.69 -1.60 -0.28
N ARG A 80 -10.14 -0.72 0.56
CA ARG A 80 -10.71 -0.33 1.85
C ARG A 80 -10.72 1.19 1.99
N HIS A 81 -11.60 1.68 2.85
CA HIS A 81 -11.67 3.08 3.23
C HIS A 81 -11.49 3.18 4.74
N GLY A 82 -10.50 3.96 5.19
CA GLY A 82 -10.14 4.09 6.61
C GLY A 82 -8.64 4.11 6.85
N ASN A 83 -8.26 4.09 8.13
CA ASN A 83 -6.86 4.20 8.54
C ASN A 83 -6.08 2.90 8.26
N PRO A 84 -5.03 2.93 7.41
CA PRO A 84 -4.20 1.76 7.12
C PRO A 84 -3.62 1.10 8.37
N LYS A 85 -3.34 1.87 9.43
CA LYS A 85 -2.83 1.38 10.72
C LYS A 85 -3.80 0.44 11.45
N GLN A 86 -5.08 0.49 11.12
CA GLN A 86 -6.12 -0.37 11.70
C GLN A 86 -6.51 -1.48 10.72
N ILE A 87 -6.72 -1.11 9.45
CA ILE A 87 -7.13 -2.03 8.40
C ILE A 87 -6.08 -3.12 8.14
N ILE A 88 -4.80 -2.75 8.05
CA ILE A 88 -3.75 -3.72 7.72
C ILE A 88 -3.62 -4.79 8.82
N PRO A 89 -3.51 -4.46 10.11
CA PRO A 89 -3.51 -5.47 11.17
C PRO A 89 -4.76 -6.37 11.20
N GLU A 90 -5.94 -5.82 10.90
CA GLU A 90 -7.18 -6.59 10.79
C GLU A 90 -7.10 -7.62 9.65
N LEU A 91 -6.66 -7.19 8.46
CA LEU A 91 -6.46 -8.06 7.31
C LEU A 91 -5.37 -9.10 7.57
N VAL A 92 -4.30 -8.72 8.26
CA VAL A 92 -3.22 -9.63 8.64
C VAL A 92 -3.76 -10.80 9.46
N LYS A 93 -4.59 -10.53 10.46
CA LYS A 93 -5.24 -11.58 11.26
C LYS A 93 -6.25 -12.38 10.44
N THR A 94 -7.13 -11.70 9.71
CA THR A 94 -8.26 -12.33 9.01
C THR A 94 -7.79 -13.25 7.88
N LEU A 95 -6.71 -12.87 7.20
CA LEU A 95 -6.19 -13.58 6.03
C LEU A 95 -4.95 -14.41 6.36
N ASN A 96 -4.51 -14.48 7.62
CA ASN A 96 -3.27 -15.14 8.04
C ASN A 96 -2.08 -14.70 7.16
N ILE A 97 -1.80 -13.39 7.16
CA ILE A 97 -0.69 -12.80 6.39
C ILE A 97 0.61 -12.97 7.17
N ASP A 98 1.63 -13.52 6.51
CA ASP A 98 2.96 -13.71 7.07
C ASP A 98 3.82 -12.44 6.92
N GLN A 99 3.60 -11.70 5.83
CA GLN A 99 4.42 -10.54 5.46
C GLN A 99 3.59 -9.41 4.86
N VAL A 100 3.91 -8.18 5.22
CA VAL A 100 3.39 -6.96 4.57
C VAL A 100 4.53 -6.29 3.80
N CYS A 101 4.29 -5.97 2.52
CA CYS A 101 5.25 -5.32 1.63
C CYS A 101 4.69 -4.01 1.08
N PHE A 102 5.50 -2.95 1.08
CA PHE A 102 5.17 -1.65 0.48
C PHE A 102 6.42 -0.84 0.09
N GLU A 103 6.25 0.12 -0.82
CA GLU A 103 7.31 1.07 -1.19
C GLU A 103 7.46 2.11 -0.08
N ALA A 104 8.68 2.43 0.37
CA ALA A 104 8.97 3.37 1.46
C ALA A 104 8.77 4.84 1.05
N GLU A 105 8.42 5.69 2.03
CA GLU A 105 8.21 7.13 1.84
C GLU A 105 9.11 7.97 2.77
N VAL A 106 9.36 9.23 2.39
CA VAL A 106 10.30 10.12 3.12
C VAL A 106 9.63 11.27 3.85
N THR A 107 8.37 11.56 3.54
CA THR A 107 7.65 12.69 4.10
C THR A 107 7.02 12.34 5.45
N ARG A 108 6.84 13.37 6.30
CA ARG A 108 6.49 13.22 7.72
C ARG A 108 5.19 12.44 7.93
N GLU A 109 4.15 12.75 7.18
CA GLU A 109 2.83 12.14 7.39
C GLU A 109 2.86 10.65 7.07
N GLU A 110 3.54 10.29 5.98
CA GLU A 110 3.75 8.93 5.48
C GLU A 110 4.62 8.12 6.44
N GLN A 111 5.74 8.67 6.90
CA GLN A 111 6.60 8.03 7.90
C GLN A 111 5.87 7.80 9.24
N GLN A 112 5.02 8.73 9.66
CA GLN A 112 4.14 8.53 10.82
C GLN A 112 3.12 7.39 10.59
N VAL A 113 2.71 7.13 9.34
CA VAL A 113 1.88 5.96 9.02
C VAL A 113 2.67 4.69 9.23
N GLU A 114 3.83 4.61 8.60
CA GLU A 114 4.70 3.45 8.62
C GLU A 114 5.16 3.08 10.02
N HIS A 115 5.58 4.06 10.83
CA HIS A 115 6.03 3.82 12.19
C HIS A 115 4.92 3.21 13.06
N ALA A 116 3.72 3.76 13.00
CA ALA A 116 2.60 3.22 13.77
C ALA A 116 2.11 1.87 13.21
N LEU A 117 2.21 1.64 11.89
CA LEU A 117 1.93 0.34 11.31
C LEU A 117 2.94 -0.72 11.81
N ARG A 118 4.23 -0.38 11.86
CA ARG A 118 5.27 -1.25 12.45
C ARG A 118 4.94 -1.63 13.88
N HIS A 119 4.56 -0.66 14.71
CA HIS A 119 4.12 -0.93 16.09
C HIS A 119 2.87 -1.82 16.16
N ALA A 120 1.88 -1.60 15.30
CA ALA A 120 0.64 -2.39 15.29
C ALA A 120 0.86 -3.84 14.82
N LEU A 121 1.85 -4.08 13.97
CA LEU A 121 2.18 -5.41 13.44
C LEU A 121 3.18 -6.18 14.29
N GLN A 122 3.99 -5.50 15.12
CA GLN A 122 4.95 -6.12 16.03
C GLN A 122 4.35 -7.25 16.90
N PRO A 123 3.21 -7.08 17.60
CA PRO A 123 2.63 -8.15 18.41
C PRO A 123 2.05 -9.32 17.59
N LEU A 124 1.88 -9.14 16.27
CA LEU A 124 1.38 -10.17 15.36
C LEU A 124 2.52 -11.02 14.76
N GLY A 125 3.78 -10.66 15.03
CA GLY A 125 4.95 -11.35 14.46
C GLY A 125 5.06 -11.22 12.94
N THR A 126 4.32 -10.30 12.32
CA THR A 126 4.27 -10.14 10.86
C THR A 126 5.52 -9.44 10.36
N HIS A 127 6.17 -10.00 9.34
CA HIS A 127 7.35 -9.39 8.74
C HIS A 127 6.96 -8.15 7.91
N ILE A 128 7.75 -7.10 7.97
CA ILE A 128 7.55 -5.89 7.17
C ILE A 128 8.74 -5.74 6.25
N GLN A 129 8.48 -5.82 4.95
CA GLN A 129 9.46 -5.56 3.91
C GLN A 129 9.14 -4.23 3.23
N THR A 130 10.14 -3.35 3.16
CA THR A 130 10.02 -2.07 2.47
C THR A 130 10.98 -2.00 1.31
N HIS A 131 10.57 -1.35 0.23
CA HIS A 131 11.40 -1.18 -0.97
C HIS A 131 11.48 0.28 -1.38
N TRP A 132 12.57 0.66 -2.03
CA TRP A 132 12.70 1.99 -2.62
C TRP A 132 12.54 1.89 -4.15
N GLY A 133 11.57 2.63 -4.69
CA GLY A 133 11.25 2.62 -6.12
C GLY A 133 10.74 3.95 -6.68
N ALA A 134 10.84 5.03 -5.91
CA ALA A 134 10.26 6.34 -6.25
C ALA A 134 11.21 7.26 -7.03
N SER A 135 12.53 6.99 -7.02
CA SER A 135 13.55 7.83 -7.67
C SER A 135 14.26 7.12 -8.81
N LEU A 136 14.76 7.91 -9.77
CA LEU A 136 15.55 7.41 -10.90
C LEU A 136 16.87 6.77 -10.44
N TYR A 137 17.60 7.47 -9.57
CA TYR A 137 18.80 6.94 -8.92
C TYR A 137 18.41 6.32 -7.59
N HIS A 138 18.78 5.06 -7.40
CA HIS A 138 18.56 4.39 -6.12
C HIS A 138 19.45 5.07 -5.05
N PRO A 139 18.96 5.29 -3.81
CA PRO A 139 19.72 5.95 -2.74
C PRO A 139 20.95 5.19 -2.22
N SER A 140 21.28 4.04 -2.80
CA SER A 140 22.38 3.15 -2.38
C SER A 140 23.34 2.89 -3.52
#